data_AF-A0A3C1FGQ3-F1
#
_entry.id   AF-A0A3C1FGQ3-F1
#
_cell.length_a   1.000
_cell.length_b   1.000
_cell.length_c   1.000
_cell.angle_alpha   90.00
_cell.angle_beta   90.00
_cell.angle_gamma   90.00
#
_symmetry.space_group_name_H-M   'P 1'
#
loop_
_entity.id
_entity.type
_entity.pdbx_description
1 polymer ?
#
loop_
_entity_poly.entity_id
_entity_poly.type
_entity_poly.pdbx_seq_one_letter_code
_entity_poly.pdbx_strand_id
1 'polypeptide(L)'
;MATPHQNSTVTELEARLAELEHANAQLAAELASRTPQMRGRGPRWRGALAVVLIVIATLLTPAAITAGWARVLLSNTDSFVATYGPLIENPRVQAYVTQEVVSAIEQQIDIDASVNDVIDSLQQSMPDRPKVTSALDLLRQPAISGVRSTLYNVTNQVVSSEAFAQVWQESLRLTHDQVTNALAGDPNSSVVITQDGLGLKLGPLIERVKQSLVEQGFTLAAQIPAIDKTIVIVKTDSLVQVQLAYRAALATGYWLGIVVLGLMVAAVLV
;
A
#
# COMPACT_ATOMS: atom_id res chain seq x y z
N MET A 1 24.93 74.61 -66.73
CA MET A 1 23.88 73.93 -65.95
C MET A 1 23.34 72.79 -66.79
N ALA A 2 23.90 71.59 -66.59
CA ALA A 2 23.39 70.25 -66.94
C ALA A 2 24.55 69.28 -66.59
N THR A 3 24.39 68.54 -65.50
CA THR A 3 25.44 67.73 -64.86
C THR A 3 25.62 66.36 -65.53
N PRO A 4 26.86 65.86 -65.75
CA PRO A 4 27.12 64.53 -66.31
C PRO A 4 26.90 63.36 -65.33
N HIS A 5 26.50 63.62 -64.09
CA HIS A 5 26.42 62.61 -63.02
C HIS A 5 25.19 61.68 -63.08
N GLN A 6 24.12 62.03 -63.81
CA GLN A 6 22.87 61.26 -63.80
C GLN A 6 22.90 60.03 -64.72
N ASN A 7 23.71 60.07 -65.77
CA ASN A 7 23.88 58.93 -66.68
C ASN A 7 24.76 57.85 -66.03
N SER A 8 25.81 58.24 -65.29
CA SER A 8 26.68 57.30 -64.57
C SER A 8 25.95 56.50 -63.49
N THR A 9 24.98 57.10 -62.80
CA THR A 9 24.20 56.39 -61.77
C THR A 9 23.23 55.38 -62.37
N VAL A 10 22.64 55.68 -63.54
CA VAL A 10 21.75 54.73 -64.23
C VAL A 10 22.55 53.55 -64.75
N THR A 11 23.72 53.79 -65.36
CA THR A 11 24.61 52.73 -65.83
C THR A 11 25.15 51.87 -64.68
N GLU A 12 25.43 52.46 -63.51
CA GLU A 12 25.84 51.71 -62.31
C GLU A 12 24.70 50.84 -61.75
N LEU A 13 23.47 51.35 -61.75
CA LEU A 13 22.28 50.58 -61.32
C LEU A 13 21.96 49.44 -62.28
N GLU A 14 22.08 49.67 -63.59
CA GLU A 14 21.90 48.63 -64.61
C GLU A 14 22.96 47.53 -64.48
N ALA A 15 24.22 47.91 -64.21
CA ALA A 15 25.29 46.95 -63.95
C ALA A 15 25.04 46.13 -62.66
N ARG A 16 24.59 46.77 -61.58
CA ARG A 16 24.21 46.10 -60.32
C ARG A 16 23.02 45.17 -60.49
N LEU A 17 22.02 45.55 -61.30
CA LEU A 17 20.85 44.72 -61.57
C LEU A 17 21.24 43.46 -62.34
N ALA A 18 22.06 43.60 -63.38
CA ALA A 18 22.58 42.47 -64.14
C ALA A 18 23.43 41.52 -63.26
N GLU A 19 24.24 42.06 -62.35
CA GLU A 19 25.01 41.28 -61.38
C GLU A 19 24.09 40.51 -60.41
N LEU A 20 23.05 41.16 -59.89
CA LEU A 20 22.08 40.55 -58.97
C LEU A 20 21.23 39.48 -59.66
N GLU A 21 20.83 39.69 -60.92
CA GLU A 21 20.10 38.69 -61.71
C GLU A 21 20.97 37.48 -62.01
N HIS A 22 22.25 37.68 -62.35
CA HIS A 22 23.21 36.59 -62.51
C HIS A 22 23.44 35.83 -61.19
N ALA A 23 23.60 36.53 -60.06
CA ALA A 23 23.76 35.91 -58.76
C ALA A 23 22.50 35.12 -58.36
N ASN A 24 21.30 35.67 -58.57
CA ASN A 24 20.04 34.98 -58.32
C ASN A 24 19.88 33.75 -59.22
N ALA A 25 20.25 33.84 -60.50
CA ALA A 25 20.21 32.70 -61.41
C ALA A 25 21.17 31.58 -60.98
N GLN A 26 22.36 31.94 -60.48
CA GLN A 26 23.32 30.99 -59.92
C GLN A 26 22.80 30.36 -58.63
N LEU A 27 22.23 31.14 -57.71
CA LEU A 27 21.59 30.64 -56.48
C LEU A 27 20.39 29.74 -56.78
N ALA A 28 19.56 30.09 -57.77
CA ALA A 28 18.43 29.28 -58.19
C ALA A 28 18.90 27.95 -58.81
N ALA A 29 19.96 27.97 -59.63
CA ALA A 29 20.59 26.76 -60.15
C ALA A 29 21.24 25.93 -59.04
N GLU A 30 21.88 26.57 -58.05
CA GLU A 30 22.47 25.90 -56.90
C GLU A 30 21.39 25.25 -56.03
N LEU A 31 20.28 25.94 -55.77
CA LEU A 31 19.13 25.38 -55.04
C LEU A 31 18.41 24.29 -55.82
N ALA A 32 18.33 24.38 -57.15
CA ALA A 32 17.77 23.33 -57.99
C ALA A 32 18.69 22.09 -58.06
N SER A 33 20.01 22.30 -58.01
CA SER A 33 21.01 21.23 -57.94
C SER A 33 21.15 20.62 -56.54
N ARG A 34 20.82 21.40 -55.49
CA ARG A 34 20.51 20.89 -54.16
C ARG A 34 19.14 20.25 -54.20
N THR A 35 19.05 19.09 -54.86
CA THR A 35 17.99 18.11 -54.57
C THR A 35 17.82 18.09 -53.05
N PRO A 36 16.61 18.20 -52.48
CA PRO A 36 16.46 18.00 -51.06
C PRO A 36 17.05 16.63 -50.80
N GLN A 37 18.22 16.60 -50.15
CA GLN A 37 18.69 15.42 -49.48
C GLN A 37 17.65 15.23 -48.39
N MET A 38 16.54 14.58 -48.75
CA MET A 38 15.71 13.87 -47.82
C MET A 38 16.72 13.00 -47.10
N ARG A 39 17.17 13.46 -45.92
CA ARG A 39 18.03 12.69 -45.01
C ARG A 39 17.51 11.28 -45.12
N GLY A 40 18.35 10.41 -45.70
CA GLY A 40 17.92 9.12 -46.21
C GLY A 40 17.00 8.51 -45.17
N ARG A 41 15.76 8.16 -45.57
CA ARG A 41 14.80 7.54 -44.67
C ARG A 41 15.58 6.40 -44.02
N GLY A 42 16.02 6.60 -42.77
CA GLY A 42 16.68 5.55 -42.01
C GLY A 42 15.76 4.33 -42.10
N PRO A 43 16.31 3.10 -42.11
CA PRO A 43 15.54 1.89 -42.32
C PRO A 43 14.21 2.00 -41.56
N ARG A 44 13.07 1.98 -42.27
CA ARG A 44 11.75 2.32 -41.69
C ARG A 44 11.42 1.49 -40.44
N TRP A 45 12.06 0.33 -40.30
CA TRP A 45 12.03 -0.51 -39.10
C TRP A 45 12.60 0.19 -37.85
N ARG A 46 13.62 1.05 -37.97
CA ARG A 46 14.16 1.86 -36.86
C ARG A 46 13.17 2.93 -36.40
N GLY A 47 12.48 3.58 -37.34
CA GLY A 47 11.40 4.53 -37.02
C GLY A 47 10.17 3.85 -36.42
N ALA A 48 9.77 2.69 -36.93
CA ALA A 48 8.69 1.89 -36.36
C ALA A 48 9.06 1.37 -34.96
N LEU A 49 10.31 0.91 -34.78
CA LEU A 49 10.83 0.47 -33.49
C LEU A 49 10.86 1.62 -32.48
N ALA A 50 11.30 2.82 -32.87
CA ALA A 50 11.29 4.00 -32.01
C ALA A 50 9.86 4.41 -31.59
N VAL A 51 8.89 4.40 -32.50
CA VAL A 51 7.48 4.68 -32.18
C VAL A 51 6.91 3.62 -31.24
N VAL A 52 7.18 2.34 -31.48
CA VAL A 52 6.75 1.24 -30.60
C VAL A 52 7.39 1.39 -29.22
N LEU A 53 8.69 1.71 -29.14
CA LEU A 53 9.39 1.95 -27.88
C LEU A 53 8.83 3.15 -27.11
N ILE A 54 8.48 4.25 -27.79
CA ILE A 54 7.88 5.45 -27.18
C ILE A 54 6.46 5.16 -26.68
N VAL A 55 5.64 4.45 -27.46
CA VAL A 55 4.28 4.07 -27.04
C VAL A 55 4.34 3.13 -25.84
N ILE A 56 5.23 2.14 -25.85
CA ILE A 56 5.47 1.23 -24.73
C ILE A 56 5.96 2.01 -23.51
N ALA A 57 6.93 2.92 -23.65
CA ALA A 57 7.42 3.75 -22.55
C ALA A 57 6.32 4.66 -21.98
N THR A 58 5.48 5.24 -22.83
CA THR A 58 4.37 6.11 -22.41
C THR A 58 3.27 5.34 -21.68
N LEU A 59 2.94 4.11 -22.14
CA LEU A 59 2.02 3.23 -21.43
C LEU A 59 2.61 2.73 -20.09
N LEU A 60 3.92 2.48 -20.06
CA LEU A 60 4.61 2.01 -18.86
C LEU A 60 4.86 3.13 -17.84
N THR A 61 4.87 4.41 -18.24
CA THR A 61 5.19 5.53 -17.33
C THR A 61 4.17 5.70 -16.19
N PRO A 62 2.85 5.74 -16.42
CA PRO A 62 1.86 5.77 -15.33
C PRO A 62 1.92 4.50 -14.47
N ALA A 63 2.15 3.33 -15.09
CA ALA A 63 2.30 2.06 -14.39
C ALA A 63 3.57 2.01 -13.53
N ALA A 64 4.66 2.67 -13.95
CA ALA A 64 5.90 2.81 -13.19
C ALA A 64 5.71 3.61 -11.92
N ILE A 65 4.97 4.72 -12.05
CA ILE A 65 4.68 5.62 -10.94
C ILE A 65 3.82 4.87 -9.91
N THR A 66 2.75 4.19 -10.33
CA THR A 66 1.90 3.42 -9.41
C THR A 66 2.60 2.20 -8.81
N ALA A 67 3.44 1.49 -9.58
CA ALA A 67 4.21 0.35 -9.08
C ALA A 67 5.30 0.76 -8.07
N GLY A 68 5.89 1.95 -8.22
CA GLY A 68 6.85 2.51 -7.26
C GLY A 68 6.21 2.75 -5.89
N TRP A 69 5.01 3.32 -5.86
CA TRP A 69 4.23 3.52 -4.63
C TRP A 69 3.72 2.20 -4.04
N ALA A 70 3.26 1.27 -4.89
CA ALA A 70 2.85 -0.05 -4.43
C ALA A 70 3.99 -0.79 -3.75
N ARG A 71 5.22 -0.71 -4.28
CA ARG A 71 6.40 -1.32 -3.64
C ARG A 71 6.75 -0.68 -2.31
N VAL A 72 6.73 0.65 -2.20
CA VAL A 72 6.97 1.32 -0.91
C VAL A 72 5.91 0.91 0.12
N LEU A 73 4.64 0.79 -0.27
CA LEU A 73 3.57 0.38 0.63
C LEU A 73 3.57 -1.13 0.96
N LEU A 74 4.08 -1.97 0.05
CA LEU A 74 4.11 -3.44 0.18
C LEU A 74 5.42 -3.99 0.75
N SER A 75 6.53 -3.23 0.68
CA SER A 75 7.84 -3.67 1.13
C SER A 75 8.39 -2.83 2.29
N ASN A 76 7.84 -1.66 2.57
CA ASN A 76 8.25 -0.83 3.69
C ASN A 76 7.16 -0.79 4.75
N THR A 77 7.37 -1.56 5.81
CA THR A 77 6.46 -1.65 6.95
C THR A 77 6.21 -0.28 7.58
N ASP A 78 7.20 0.63 7.63
CA ASP A 78 7.00 1.98 8.18
C ASP A 78 6.09 2.83 7.30
N SER A 79 6.12 2.66 5.98
CA SER A 79 5.21 3.37 5.07
C SER A 79 3.78 2.86 5.16
N PHE A 80 3.61 1.54 5.35
CA PHE A 80 2.31 0.94 5.62
C PHE A 80 1.72 1.46 6.93
N VAL A 81 2.50 1.41 8.02
CA VAL A 81 2.07 1.91 9.35
C VAL A 81 1.83 3.42 9.33
N ALA A 82 2.63 4.22 8.63
CA ALA A 82 2.38 5.65 8.49
C ALA A 82 1.06 5.97 7.76
N THR A 83 0.63 5.09 6.86
CA THR A 83 -0.62 5.28 6.08
C THR A 83 -1.86 4.83 6.86
N TYR A 84 -1.78 3.67 7.50
CA TYR A 84 -2.94 3.04 8.16
C TYR A 84 -2.96 3.23 9.68
N GLY A 85 -1.83 3.58 10.29
CA GLY A 85 -1.70 3.90 11.71
C GLY A 85 -2.63 5.03 12.16
N PRO A 86 -2.68 6.17 11.46
CA PRO A 86 -3.56 7.29 11.82
C PRO A 86 -5.06 6.97 11.70
N LEU A 87 -5.47 5.85 11.11
CA LEU A 87 -6.89 5.48 11.04
C LEU A 87 -7.54 5.38 12.43
N ILE A 88 -6.76 5.00 13.45
CA ILE A 88 -7.28 4.89 14.81
C ILE A 88 -7.54 6.24 15.48
N GLU A 89 -7.06 7.35 14.91
CA GLU A 89 -7.38 8.71 15.37
C GLU A 89 -8.76 9.16 14.85
N ASN A 90 -9.35 8.44 13.88
CA ASN A 90 -10.68 8.77 13.36
C ASN A 90 -11.76 8.39 14.38
N PRO A 91 -12.62 9.32 14.81
CA PRO A 91 -13.67 9.05 15.80
C PRO A 91 -14.63 7.93 15.40
N ARG A 92 -14.88 7.74 14.11
CA ARG A 92 -15.74 6.66 13.61
C ARG A 92 -15.09 5.29 13.79
N VAL A 93 -13.78 5.19 13.60
CA VAL A 93 -13.03 3.94 13.78
C VAL A 93 -12.93 3.63 15.27
N GLN A 94 -12.64 4.63 16.12
CA GLN A 94 -12.63 4.47 17.57
C GLN A 94 -13.97 3.98 18.10
N ALA A 95 -15.08 4.58 17.65
CA ALA A 95 -16.42 4.16 18.05
C ALA A 95 -16.72 2.71 17.63
N TYR A 96 -16.32 2.32 16.41
CA TYR A 96 -16.49 0.96 15.92
C TYR A 96 -15.67 -0.05 16.73
N VAL A 97 -14.37 0.19 16.91
CA VAL A 97 -13.49 -0.69 17.71
C VAL A 97 -13.99 -0.79 19.15
N THR A 98 -14.41 0.33 19.75
CA THR A 98 -15.01 0.35 21.09
C THR A 98 -16.24 -0.54 21.14
N GLN A 99 -17.15 -0.42 20.18
CA GLN A 99 -18.37 -1.23 20.14
C GLN A 99 -18.07 -2.73 20.01
N GLU A 100 -17.12 -3.11 19.15
CA GLU A 100 -16.71 -4.51 18.98
C GLU A 100 -16.07 -5.07 20.27
N VAL A 101 -15.22 -4.30 20.94
CA VAL A 101 -14.63 -4.69 22.22
C VAL A 101 -15.69 -4.85 23.30
N VAL A 102 -16.62 -3.90 23.42
CA VAL A 102 -17.74 -3.97 24.37
C VAL A 102 -18.59 -5.21 24.07
N SER A 103 -18.94 -5.45 22.81
CA SER A 103 -19.74 -6.61 22.42
C SER A 103 -19.03 -7.94 22.73
N ALA A 104 -17.72 -8.02 22.49
CA ALA A 104 -16.92 -9.20 22.83
C ALA A 104 -16.88 -9.46 24.34
N ILE A 105 -16.86 -8.41 25.16
CA ILE A 105 -16.93 -8.52 26.63
C ILE A 105 -18.33 -9.00 27.05
N GLU A 106 -19.40 -8.43 26.49
CA GLU A 106 -20.78 -8.82 26.79
C GLU A 106 -21.09 -10.27 26.36
N GLN A 107 -20.42 -10.80 25.34
CA GLN A 107 -20.54 -12.21 24.97
C GLN A 107 -19.98 -13.17 26.03
N GLN A 108 -19.06 -12.71 26.89
CA GLN A 108 -18.47 -13.50 27.95
C GLN A 108 -19.11 -13.23 29.32
N ILE A 109 -19.71 -12.05 29.49
CA ILE A 109 -20.31 -11.60 30.76
C ILE A 109 -21.73 -11.10 30.49
N ASP A 110 -22.71 -11.84 30.99
CA ASP A 110 -24.11 -11.42 30.96
C ASP A 110 -24.35 -10.33 32.03
N ILE A 111 -24.30 -9.07 31.59
CA ILE A 111 -24.49 -7.90 32.45
C ILE A 111 -25.91 -7.88 33.03
N ASP A 112 -26.91 -8.27 32.24
CA ASP A 112 -28.30 -8.28 32.64
C ASP A 112 -28.50 -9.28 33.78
N ALA A 113 -28.03 -10.52 33.61
CA ALA A 113 -28.07 -11.54 34.65
C ALA A 113 -27.32 -11.10 35.91
N SER A 114 -26.11 -10.56 35.75
CA SER A 114 -25.28 -10.14 36.90
C SER A 114 -25.94 -9.03 37.73
N VAL A 115 -26.51 -8.03 37.07
CA VAL A 115 -27.21 -6.93 37.77
C VAL A 115 -28.53 -7.43 38.38
N ASN A 116 -29.25 -8.30 37.67
CA ASN A 116 -30.47 -8.90 38.17
C ASN A 116 -30.22 -9.72 39.44
N ASP A 117 -29.24 -10.62 39.42
CA ASP A 117 -28.87 -11.47 40.56
C ASP A 117 -28.52 -10.62 41.80
N VAL A 118 -27.77 -9.52 41.63
CA VAL A 118 -27.44 -8.61 42.73
C VAL A 118 -28.71 -7.97 43.29
N ILE A 119 -29.61 -7.47 42.43
CA ILE A 119 -30.87 -6.85 42.86
C ILE A 119 -31.78 -7.88 43.55
N ASP A 120 -31.89 -9.09 43.00
CA ASP A 120 -32.65 -10.19 43.57
C ASP A 120 -32.11 -10.56 44.97
N SER A 121 -30.79 -10.63 45.14
CA SER A 121 -30.16 -10.90 46.45
C SER A 121 -30.46 -9.82 47.49
N LEU A 122 -30.52 -8.55 47.07
CA LEU A 122 -30.86 -7.41 47.94
C LEU A 122 -32.34 -7.44 48.34
N GLN A 123 -33.24 -7.76 47.40
CA GLN A 123 -34.66 -7.92 47.68
C GLN A 123 -34.92 -9.07 48.66
N GLN A 124 -34.23 -10.20 48.48
CA GLN A 124 -34.37 -11.37 49.34
C GLN A 124 -33.84 -11.14 50.76
N SER A 125 -32.89 -10.21 50.93
CA SER A 125 -32.39 -9.76 52.23
C SER A 125 -33.32 -8.80 52.97
N MET A 126 -34.36 -8.25 52.29
CA MET A 126 -35.27 -7.24 52.85
C MET A 126 -36.77 -7.54 52.58
N PRO A 127 -37.30 -8.70 53.01
CA PRO A 127 -38.64 -9.17 52.63
C PRO A 127 -39.79 -8.26 53.10
N ASP A 128 -39.64 -7.57 54.23
CA ASP A 128 -40.72 -6.75 54.82
C ASP A 128 -40.75 -5.29 54.34
N ARG A 129 -40.08 -4.96 53.22
CA ARG A 129 -39.97 -3.57 52.70
C ARG A 129 -40.46 -3.45 51.25
N PRO A 130 -41.78 -3.51 50.99
CA PRO A 130 -42.35 -3.50 49.64
C PRO A 130 -42.04 -2.22 48.85
N LYS A 131 -41.90 -1.06 49.54
CA LYS A 131 -41.50 0.19 48.89
C LYS A 131 -40.06 0.15 48.34
N VAL A 132 -39.17 -0.59 49.00
CA VAL A 132 -37.76 -0.73 48.58
C VAL A 132 -37.66 -1.70 47.42
N THR A 133 -38.37 -2.84 47.47
CA THR A 133 -38.35 -3.83 46.39
C THR A 133 -38.88 -3.25 45.08
N SER A 134 -40.00 -2.51 45.10
CA SER A 134 -40.51 -1.81 43.91
C SER A 134 -39.56 -0.75 43.38
N ALA A 135 -38.86 -0.02 44.27
CA ALA A 135 -37.85 0.94 43.84
C ALA A 135 -36.65 0.26 43.17
N LEU A 136 -36.21 -0.90 43.68
CA LEU A 136 -35.13 -1.70 43.10
C LEU A 136 -35.49 -2.25 41.71
N ASP A 137 -36.73 -2.68 41.50
CA ASP A 137 -37.19 -3.15 40.18
C ASP A 137 -37.17 -2.02 39.13
N LEU A 138 -37.58 -0.82 39.52
CA LEU A 138 -37.48 0.37 38.65
C LEU A 138 -36.03 0.73 38.31
N LEU A 139 -35.07 0.33 39.16
CA LEU A 139 -33.64 0.60 38.97
C LEU A 139 -32.92 -0.47 38.14
N ARG A 140 -33.50 -1.65 37.86
CA ARG A 140 -32.84 -2.70 37.05
C ARG A 140 -32.35 -2.17 35.71
N GLN A 141 -33.24 -1.60 34.91
CA GLN A 141 -32.90 -1.11 33.56
C GLN A 141 -31.92 0.08 33.58
N PRO A 142 -32.10 1.10 34.45
CA PRO A 142 -31.10 2.14 34.64
C PRO A 142 -29.73 1.63 35.11
N ALA A 143 -29.69 0.63 35.99
CA ALA A 143 -28.44 0.04 36.48
C ALA A 143 -27.71 -0.72 35.36
N ILE A 144 -28.41 -1.57 34.60
CA ILE A 144 -27.85 -2.28 33.43
C ILE A 144 -27.31 -1.27 32.41
N SER A 145 -28.11 -0.24 32.08
CA SER A 145 -27.71 0.82 31.16
C SER A 145 -26.51 1.63 31.68
N GLY A 146 -26.45 1.87 32.99
CA GLY A 146 -25.34 2.54 33.67
C GLY A 146 -24.04 1.75 33.58
N VAL A 147 -24.09 0.44 33.80
CA VAL A 147 -22.92 -0.44 33.65
C VAL A 147 -22.46 -0.48 32.20
N ARG A 148 -23.37 -0.69 31.24
CA ARG A 148 -23.05 -0.70 29.80
C ARG A 148 -22.45 0.63 29.33
N SER A 149 -23.03 1.76 29.73
CA SER A 149 -22.50 3.09 29.38
C SER A 149 -21.13 3.34 30.00
N THR A 150 -20.90 2.90 31.23
CA THR A 150 -19.58 2.98 31.88
C THR A 150 -18.56 2.13 31.14
N LEU A 151 -18.90 0.89 30.79
CA LEU A 151 -18.05 -0.02 30.03
C LEU A 151 -17.69 0.59 28.66
N TYR A 152 -18.68 1.15 27.95
CA TYR A 152 -18.47 1.85 26.69
C TYR A 152 -17.53 3.05 26.86
N ASN A 153 -17.79 3.92 27.84
CA ASN A 153 -17.00 5.14 28.07
C ASN A 153 -15.55 4.83 28.44
N VAL A 154 -15.33 3.87 29.34
CA VAL A 154 -13.98 3.42 29.73
C VAL A 154 -13.25 2.82 28.52
N THR A 155 -13.92 1.95 27.77
CA THR A 155 -13.34 1.35 26.56
C THR A 155 -13.01 2.42 25.52
N ASN A 156 -13.91 3.37 25.27
CA ASN A 156 -13.69 4.48 24.36
C ASN A 156 -12.51 5.35 24.80
N GLN A 157 -12.36 5.60 26.11
CA GLN A 157 -11.24 6.36 26.64
C GLN A 157 -9.91 5.63 26.45
N VAL A 158 -9.90 4.30 26.59
CA VAL A 158 -8.74 3.47 26.27
C VAL A 158 -8.43 3.51 24.78
N VAL A 159 -9.42 3.25 23.92
CA VAL A 159 -9.26 3.20 22.44
C VAL A 159 -8.82 4.54 21.86
N SER A 160 -9.31 5.66 22.43
CA SER A 160 -8.92 7.01 22.00
C SER A 160 -7.59 7.50 22.59
N SER A 161 -6.93 6.71 23.44
CA SER A 161 -5.67 7.09 24.07
C SER A 161 -4.48 7.00 23.12
N GLU A 162 -3.46 7.84 23.34
CA GLU A 162 -2.18 7.78 22.63
C GLU A 162 -1.47 6.42 22.82
N ALA A 163 -1.61 5.82 24.00
CA ALA A 163 -1.04 4.51 24.29
C ALA A 163 -1.67 3.42 23.39
N PHE A 164 -2.99 3.46 23.20
CA PHE A 164 -3.67 2.56 22.28
C PHE A 164 -3.26 2.80 20.83
N ALA A 165 -3.05 4.06 20.42
CA ALA A 165 -2.56 4.36 19.08
C ALA A 165 -1.17 3.75 18.81
N GLN A 166 -0.28 3.71 19.82
CA GLN A 166 1.02 3.03 19.70
C GLN A 166 0.86 1.52 19.57
N VAL A 167 0.01 0.90 20.40
CA VAL A 167 -0.29 -0.54 20.32
C VAL A 167 -0.90 -0.90 18.97
N TRP A 168 -1.80 -0.06 18.44
CA TRP A 168 -2.38 -0.21 17.11
C TRP A 168 -1.31 -0.21 16.02
N GLN A 169 -0.40 0.76 16.03
CA GLN A 169 0.69 0.86 15.07
C GLN A 169 1.65 -0.34 15.16
N GLU A 170 1.98 -0.79 16.37
CA GLU A 170 2.81 -1.99 16.57
C GLU A 170 2.11 -3.26 16.08
N SER A 171 0.80 -3.38 16.34
CA SER A 171 0.01 -4.51 15.83
C SER A 171 -0.02 -4.54 14.30
N LEU A 172 -0.15 -3.37 13.66
CA LEU A 172 -0.08 -3.23 12.19
C LEU A 172 1.31 -3.62 11.67
N ARG A 173 2.38 -3.18 12.33
CA ARG A 173 3.77 -3.52 11.99
C ARG A 173 3.98 -5.02 12.02
N LEU A 174 3.66 -5.66 13.15
CA LEU A 174 3.77 -7.10 13.33
C LEU A 174 2.95 -7.88 12.31
N THR A 175 1.73 -7.45 12.02
CA THR A 175 0.87 -8.09 11.02
C THR A 175 1.46 -7.99 9.61
N HIS A 176 1.92 -6.79 9.23
CA HIS A 176 2.53 -6.56 7.92
C HIS A 176 3.84 -7.35 7.75
N ASP A 177 4.70 -7.38 8.76
CA ASP A 177 5.94 -8.15 8.75
C ASP A 177 5.67 -9.65 8.58
N GLN A 178 4.70 -10.20 9.33
CA GLN A 178 4.34 -11.61 9.20
C GLN A 178 3.81 -11.95 7.81
N VAL A 179 2.96 -11.10 7.23
CA VAL A 179 2.39 -11.31 5.90
C VAL A 179 3.46 -11.17 4.81
N THR A 180 4.29 -10.13 4.88
CA THR A 180 5.35 -9.91 3.87
C THR A 180 6.44 -10.98 3.94
N ASN A 181 6.84 -11.43 5.13
CA ASN A 181 7.77 -12.54 5.30
C ASN A 181 7.19 -13.87 4.77
N ALA A 182 5.90 -14.11 5.00
CA ALA A 182 5.21 -15.27 4.43
C ALA A 182 5.16 -15.22 2.89
N LEU A 183 4.89 -14.04 2.30
CA LEU A 183 4.88 -13.83 0.85
C LEU A 183 6.28 -13.91 0.22
N ALA A 184 7.30 -13.43 0.93
CA ALA A 184 8.71 -13.53 0.53
C ALA A 184 9.25 -14.97 0.58
N GLY A 185 8.59 -15.85 1.35
CA GLY A 185 9.02 -17.23 1.55
C GLY A 185 10.16 -17.37 2.54
N ASP A 186 10.23 -16.48 3.54
CA ASP A 186 11.25 -16.56 4.58
C ASP A 186 11.09 -17.85 5.41
N PRO A 187 12.11 -18.73 5.45
CA PRO A 187 12.06 -19.97 6.22
C PRO A 187 11.85 -19.74 7.73
N ASN A 188 12.28 -18.59 8.27
CA ASN A 188 12.17 -18.24 9.69
C ASN A 188 10.81 -17.64 10.08
N SER A 189 9.93 -17.35 9.11
CA SER A 189 8.59 -16.85 9.40
C SER A 189 7.74 -17.93 10.10
N SER A 190 7.06 -17.52 11.17
CA SER A 190 6.05 -18.32 11.87
C SER A 190 4.80 -18.54 11.02
N VAL A 191 4.58 -17.71 10.01
CA VAL A 191 3.47 -17.79 9.06
C VAL A 191 4.00 -18.21 7.69
N VAL A 192 3.36 -19.19 7.06
CA VAL A 192 3.70 -19.71 5.73
C VAL A 192 2.47 -19.82 4.85
N ILE A 193 2.66 -19.64 3.56
CA ILE A 193 1.62 -19.85 2.56
C ILE A 193 1.74 -21.29 2.05
N THR A 194 0.71 -22.10 2.25
CA THR A 194 0.59 -23.46 1.73
C THR A 194 -0.33 -23.48 0.51
N GLN A 195 -0.49 -24.64 -0.13
CA GLN A 195 -1.45 -24.82 -1.24
C GLN A 195 -2.90 -24.59 -0.81
N ASP A 196 -3.20 -24.78 0.48
CA ASP A 196 -4.56 -24.69 1.04
C ASP A 196 -4.88 -23.32 1.67
N GLY A 197 -3.87 -22.45 1.85
CA GLY A 197 -4.08 -21.17 2.53
C GLY A 197 -2.88 -20.58 3.25
N LEU A 198 -3.13 -19.54 4.04
CA LEU A 198 -2.16 -18.97 4.97
C LEU A 198 -2.20 -19.77 6.28
N GLY A 199 -1.06 -20.37 6.63
CA GLY A 199 -0.91 -21.28 7.76
C GLY A 199 0.15 -20.86 8.76
N LEU A 200 -0.06 -21.18 10.03
CA LEU A 200 0.87 -20.93 11.12
C LEU A 200 1.69 -22.19 11.39
N LYS A 201 3.02 -22.05 11.37
CA LYS A 201 3.96 -23.08 11.82
C LYS A 201 3.88 -23.19 13.33
N LEU A 202 3.51 -24.38 13.81
CA LEU A 202 3.49 -24.68 15.24
C LEU A 202 4.87 -25.06 15.77
N GLY A 203 5.82 -25.46 14.92
CA GLY A 203 7.16 -25.91 15.35
C GLY A 203 7.83 -24.94 16.33
N PRO A 204 8.00 -23.64 15.99
CA PRO A 204 8.62 -22.67 16.89
C PRO A 204 7.87 -22.47 18.23
N LEU A 205 6.53 -22.51 18.20
CA LEU A 205 5.70 -22.40 19.40
C LEU A 205 5.85 -23.62 20.30
N ILE A 206 5.79 -24.81 19.71
CA ILE A 206 5.96 -26.08 20.41
C ILE A 206 7.36 -26.13 21.04
N GLU A 207 8.39 -25.66 20.35
CA GLU A 207 9.76 -25.62 20.88
C GLU A 207 9.88 -24.67 22.08
N ARG A 208 9.21 -23.51 22.05
CA ARG A 208 9.12 -22.59 23.20
C ARG A 208 8.44 -23.28 24.40
N VAL A 209 7.36 -24.00 24.15
CA VAL A 209 6.62 -24.75 25.18
C VAL A 209 7.48 -25.88 25.75
N LYS A 210 8.21 -26.62 24.92
CA LYS A 210 9.16 -27.63 25.40
C LYS A 210 10.21 -27.01 26.31
N GLN A 211 10.83 -25.89 25.92
CA GLN A 211 11.82 -25.21 26.75
C GLN A 211 11.24 -24.82 28.11
N SER A 212 10.05 -24.20 28.14
CA SER A 212 9.38 -23.85 29.40
C SER A 212 9.04 -25.07 30.25
N LEU A 213 8.64 -26.20 29.66
CA LEU A 213 8.35 -27.44 30.39
C LEU A 213 9.61 -28.07 30.98
N VAL A 214 10.72 -28.04 30.24
CA VAL A 214 12.03 -28.52 30.73
C VAL A 214 12.53 -27.63 31.86
N GLU A 215 12.42 -26.31 31.73
CA GLU A 215 12.77 -25.33 32.78
C GLU A 215 11.96 -25.53 34.06
N GLN A 216 10.72 -25.98 33.95
CA GLN A 216 9.84 -26.31 35.08
C GLN A 216 10.04 -27.75 35.63
N GLY A 217 11.01 -28.50 35.11
CA GLY A 217 11.39 -29.83 35.61
C GLY A 217 10.73 -31.02 34.92
N PHE A 218 9.91 -30.81 33.87
CA PHE A 218 9.35 -31.88 33.04
C PHE A 218 10.37 -32.34 31.98
N THR A 219 11.33 -33.18 32.39
CA THR A 219 12.43 -33.66 31.53
C THR A 219 11.98 -34.54 30.35
N LEU A 220 10.80 -35.16 30.43
CA LEU A 220 10.20 -35.90 29.30
C LEU A 220 9.94 -35.00 28.08
N ALA A 221 9.74 -33.69 28.29
CA ALA A 221 9.52 -32.75 27.19
C ALA A 221 10.75 -32.62 26.27
N ALA A 222 11.96 -32.88 26.78
CA ALA A 222 13.19 -32.88 25.99
C ALA A 222 13.28 -34.03 24.97
N GLN A 223 12.48 -35.09 25.15
CA GLN A 223 12.43 -36.24 24.22
C GLN A 223 11.43 -36.02 23.08
N ILE A 224 10.61 -34.97 23.13
CA ILE A 224 9.64 -34.68 22.08
C ILE A 224 10.42 -34.23 20.83
N PRO A 225 10.31 -34.93 19.68
CA PRO A 225 11.02 -34.56 18.45
C PRO A 225 10.53 -33.22 17.89
N ALA A 226 11.26 -32.63 16.94
CA ALA A 226 10.81 -31.44 16.24
C ALA A 226 9.50 -31.75 15.48
N ILE A 227 8.46 -30.94 15.69
CA ILE A 227 7.13 -31.13 15.08
C ILE A 227 6.90 -30.03 14.06
N ASP A 228 7.00 -30.37 12.78
CA ASP A 228 6.75 -29.45 11.66
C ASP A 228 5.27 -29.48 11.26
N LYS A 229 4.39 -29.09 12.19
CA LYS A 229 2.95 -29.01 11.93
C LYS A 229 2.57 -27.58 11.53
N THR A 230 1.80 -27.45 10.45
CA THR A 230 1.22 -26.18 10.01
C THR A 230 -0.30 -26.24 10.13
N ILE A 231 -0.92 -25.26 10.79
CA ILE A 231 -2.37 -25.11 10.84
C ILE A 231 -2.78 -24.01 9.85
N VAL A 232 -3.68 -24.32 8.93
CA VAL A 232 -4.26 -23.33 8.02
C VAL A 232 -5.26 -22.46 8.79
N ILE A 233 -4.98 -21.16 8.87
CA ILE A 233 -5.84 -20.19 9.56
C ILE A 233 -6.81 -19.54 8.56
N VAL A 234 -6.35 -19.30 7.33
CA VAL A 234 -7.16 -18.66 6.28
C VAL A 234 -7.08 -19.49 5.01
N LYS A 235 -8.21 -20.04 4.57
CA LYS A 235 -8.36 -20.66 3.25
C LYS A 235 -8.60 -19.56 2.22
N THR A 236 -7.85 -19.53 1.13
CA THR A 236 -8.12 -18.56 0.08
C THR A 236 -7.67 -19.09 -1.27
N ASP A 237 -8.64 -19.30 -2.16
CA ASP A 237 -8.44 -19.83 -3.51
C ASP A 237 -7.63 -18.89 -4.43
N SER A 238 -7.37 -17.67 -3.96
CA SER A 238 -6.72 -16.57 -4.71
C SER A 238 -5.27 -16.25 -4.27
N LEU A 239 -4.72 -16.94 -3.27
CA LEU A 239 -3.37 -16.64 -2.74
C LEU A 239 -2.26 -16.80 -3.77
N VAL A 240 -2.42 -17.73 -4.71
CA VAL A 240 -1.47 -17.91 -5.82
C VAL A 240 -1.41 -16.67 -6.72
N GLN A 241 -2.55 -16.03 -7.00
CA GLN A 241 -2.61 -14.81 -7.81
C GLN A 241 -2.01 -13.61 -7.07
N VAL A 242 -2.26 -13.51 -5.76
CA VAL A 242 -1.66 -12.48 -4.90
C VAL A 242 -0.14 -12.63 -4.83
N GLN A 243 0.37 -13.85 -4.72
CA GLN A 243 1.81 -14.11 -4.67
C GLN A 243 2.48 -13.81 -6.02
N LEU A 244 1.83 -14.13 -7.14
CA LEU A 244 2.32 -13.78 -8.48
C LEU A 244 2.33 -12.26 -8.68
N ALA A 245 1.27 -11.57 -8.25
CA ALA A 245 1.19 -10.11 -8.31
C ALA A 245 2.25 -9.44 -7.41
N TYR A 246 2.46 -9.92 -6.18
CA TYR A 246 3.48 -9.41 -5.27
C TYR A 246 4.90 -9.62 -5.82
N ARG A 247 5.20 -10.81 -6.35
CA ARG A 247 6.49 -11.10 -7.00
C ARG A 247 6.71 -10.26 -8.26
N ALA A 248 5.68 -10.09 -9.08
CA ALA A 248 5.74 -9.23 -10.26
C ALA A 248 5.98 -7.76 -9.88
N ALA A 249 5.28 -7.26 -8.85
CA ALA A 249 5.43 -5.89 -8.33
C ALA A 249 6.82 -5.64 -7.72
N LEU A 250 7.36 -6.58 -6.93
CA LEU A 250 8.71 -6.48 -6.38
C LEU A 250 9.80 -6.55 -7.46
N ALA A 251 9.64 -7.42 -8.46
CA ALA A 251 10.58 -7.55 -9.57
C ALA A 251 10.62 -6.31 -10.46
N THR A 252 9.47 -5.66 -10.68
CA THR A 252 9.40 -4.43 -11.47
C THR A 252 9.83 -3.19 -10.69
N GLY A 253 9.53 -3.07 -9.39
CA GLY A 253 9.72 -1.81 -8.69
C GLY A 253 11.16 -1.33 -8.47
N TYR A 254 12.22 -2.11 -8.78
CA TYR A 254 13.61 -1.59 -8.78
C TYR A 254 14.08 -1.22 -10.19
N TRP A 255 13.67 -2.03 -11.18
CA TRP A 255 14.17 -1.93 -12.53
C TRP A 255 13.29 -1.08 -13.44
N LEU A 256 12.02 -0.84 -13.14
CA LEU A 256 11.14 -0.17 -14.10
C LEU A 256 11.57 1.28 -14.37
N GLY A 257 12.08 1.99 -13.36
CA GLY A 257 12.69 3.31 -13.56
C GLY A 257 13.93 3.24 -14.47
N ILE A 258 14.83 2.27 -14.23
CA ILE A 258 16.07 2.07 -15.01
C ILE A 258 15.78 1.55 -16.43
N VAL A 259 14.79 0.70 -16.59
CA VAL A 259 14.34 0.13 -17.87
C VAL A 259 13.61 1.18 -18.69
N VAL A 260 12.77 2.03 -18.09
CA VAL A 260 12.14 3.17 -18.78
C VAL A 260 13.20 4.17 -19.20
N LEU A 261 14.18 4.50 -18.35
CA LEU A 261 15.33 5.32 -18.72
C LEU A 261 16.15 4.66 -19.84
N GLY A 262 16.42 3.36 -19.75
CA GLY A 262 17.13 2.60 -20.76
C GLY A 262 16.40 2.53 -22.10
N LEU A 263 15.07 2.38 -22.09
CA LEU A 263 14.22 2.39 -23.28
C LEU A 263 14.15 3.80 -23.90
N MET A 264 14.10 4.86 -23.10
CA MET A 264 14.18 6.23 -23.59
C MET A 264 15.55 6.52 -24.23
N VAL A 265 16.64 6.14 -23.58
CA VAL A 265 18.00 6.31 -24.11
C VAL A 265 18.18 5.48 -25.39
N ALA A 266 17.70 4.24 -25.42
CA ALA A 266 17.73 3.40 -26.62
C ALA A 266 16.89 3.98 -27.76
N ALA A 267 15.71 4.56 -27.48
CA ALA A 267 14.86 5.20 -28.48
C ALA A 267 15.48 6.47 -29.09
N VAL A 268 16.31 7.20 -28.33
CA VAL A 268 17.03 8.38 -28.82
C VAL A 268 18.27 8.01 -29.64
N LEU A 269 18.88 6.84 -29.38
CA LEU A 269 20.08 6.35 -30.07
C LEU A 269 19.79 5.58 -31.38
N VAL A 270 18.58 5.06 -31.57
CA VAL A 270 18.14 4.29 -32.76
C VAL A 270 17.75 5.20 -33.91
#